data_AF-A0A2A4CGF0-F1
#
_entry.id   AF-A0A2A4CGF0-F1
#
_cell.length_a   1.000
_cell.length_b   1.000
_cell.length_c   1.000
_cell.angle_alpha   90.00
_cell.angle_beta   90.00
_cell.angle_gamma   90.00
#
_symmetry.space_group_name_H-M   'P 1'
#
loop_
_entity.id
_entity.type
_entity.pdbx_description
1 polymer ?
#
loop_
_entity_poly.entity_id
_entity_poly.type
_entity_poly.pdbx_seq_one_letter_code
_entity_poly.pdbx_strand_id
1 'polypeptide(L)' 'MEATPIMNQHPTDLPPLDPGRKCVRVTGTNIRGFVEFELSIGGAPELFVELTLSPAAFDAFCREQRVTRLDVEANP' A
#
# COMPACT_ATOMS: atom_id res chain seq x y z
N MET A 1 36.23 32.23 -8.22
CA MET A 1 36.05 30.78 -8.43
C MET A 1 35.13 30.32 -7.33
N GLU A 2 33.81 30.32 -7.56
CA GLU A 2 32.84 29.89 -6.56
C GLU A 2 32.00 28.79 -7.20
N ALA A 3 32.32 27.54 -6.87
CA ALA A 3 31.52 26.40 -7.26
C ALA A 3 30.36 26.28 -6.27
N THR A 4 29.20 26.83 -6.65
CA THR A 4 27.94 26.55 -5.96
C THR A 4 27.57 25.08 -6.15
N PRO A 5 27.24 24.32 -5.09
CA PRO A 5 26.72 22.97 -5.25
C PRO A 5 25.32 23.07 -5.88
N ILE A 6 25.17 22.54 -7.09
CA ILE A 6 23.85 22.30 -7.68
C ILE A 6 23.25 21.11 -6.93
N MET A 7 22.58 21.38 -5.82
CA MET A 7 21.65 20.43 -5.23
C MET A 7 20.48 20.34 -6.22
N ASN A 8 20.43 19.27 -7.01
CA ASN A 8 19.32 19.00 -7.93
C ASN A 8 18.09 18.64 -7.08
N GLN A 9 17.45 19.65 -6.51
CA GLN A 9 16.12 19.57 -5.94
C GLN A 9 15.12 19.40 -7.08
N HIS A 10 15.06 18.17 -7.58
CA HIS A 10 13.84 17.70 -8.20
C HIS A 10 12.76 17.87 -7.13
N PRO A 11 11.72 18.69 -7.36
CA PRO A 11 10.54 18.58 -6.51
C PRO A 11 10.15 17.12 -6.62
N THR A 12 10.24 16.44 -5.50
CA THR A 12 9.75 15.09 -5.34
C THR A 12 8.26 15.15 -5.64
N ASP A 13 7.88 15.00 -6.91
CA ASP A 13 6.53 14.71 -7.40
C ASP A 13 6.15 13.27 -6.99
N LEU A 14 6.61 12.83 -5.82
CA LEU A 14 5.95 11.73 -5.14
C LEU A 14 4.81 12.41 -4.42
N PRO A 15 3.55 11.98 -4.65
CA PRO A 15 2.45 12.44 -3.83
C PRO A 15 2.87 12.31 -2.37
N PRO A 16 2.56 13.30 -1.51
CA PRO A 16 2.92 13.22 -0.11
C PRO A 16 2.51 11.84 0.41
N LEU A 17 3.46 11.15 1.04
CA LEU A 17 3.22 9.85 1.65
C LEU A 17 2.23 10.09 2.79
N ASP A 18 0.94 10.06 2.46
CA ASP A 18 -0.16 10.27 3.38
C ASP A 18 -0.36 8.98 4.17
N PRO A 19 0.05 8.91 5.45
CA PRO A 19 -0.10 7.69 6.24
C PRO A 19 -1.57 7.30 6.45
N GLY A 20 -2.49 8.24 6.20
CA GLY A 20 -3.94 8.00 6.18
C GLY A 20 -4.42 7.26 4.93
N ARG A 21 -3.65 7.25 3.84
CA ARG A 21 -3.99 6.57 2.59
C ARG A 21 -3.43 5.17 2.59
N LYS A 22 -4.26 4.23 3.04
CA LYS A 22 -3.91 2.81 3.12
C LYS A 22 -4.69 2.03 2.07
N CYS A 23 -4.00 1.16 1.35
CA CYS A 23 -4.62 0.34 0.33
C CYS A 23 -4.32 -1.13 0.63
N VAL A 24 -5.27 -2.01 0.37
CA VAL A 24 -5.07 -3.45 0.48
C VAL A 24 -5.26 -4.10 -0.88
N ARG A 25 -4.36 -5.03 -1.22
CA ARG A 25 -4.45 -5.89 -2.41
C ARG A 25 -4.44 -7.34 -1.96
N VAL A 26 -5.48 -8.10 -2.29
CA VAL A 26 -5.53 -9.52 -1.95
C VAL A 26 -4.67 -10.28 -2.93
N THR A 27 -3.67 -11.01 -2.43
CA THR A 27 -2.79 -11.85 -3.26
C THR A 27 -3.34 -13.25 -3.43
N GLY A 28 -4.10 -13.74 -2.45
CA GLY A 28 -4.67 -15.07 -2.51
C GLY A 28 -5.30 -15.51 -1.20
N THR A 29 -5.48 -16.82 -1.09
CA THR A 29 -5.96 -17.46 0.12
C THR A 29 -5.15 -18.73 0.34
N ASN A 30 -4.59 -18.86 1.53
CA ASN A 30 -3.75 -19.97 1.92
C ASN A 30 -4.56 -21.28 2.02
N ILE A 31 -3.89 -22.44 1.98
CA ILE A 31 -4.51 -23.77 2.13
C ILE A 31 -5.29 -23.95 3.45
N ARG A 32 -4.96 -23.15 4.47
CA ARG A 32 -5.65 -23.13 5.77
C ARG A 32 -6.91 -22.24 5.77
N GLY A 33 -7.25 -21.60 4.65
CA GLY A 33 -8.41 -20.70 4.52
C GLY A 33 -8.17 -19.28 5.03
N PHE A 34 -6.91 -18.84 5.14
CA PHE A 34 -6.56 -17.47 5.53
C PHE A 34 -6.35 -16.62 4.29
N VAL A 35 -6.86 -15.39 4.31
CA VAL A 35 -6.68 -14.40 3.24
C VAL A 35 -5.27 -13.83 3.34
N GLU A 36 -4.54 -13.93 2.24
CA GLU A 36 -3.21 -13.34 2.06
C GLU A 36 -3.39 -12.03 1.28
N PHE A 37 -2.86 -10.95 1.83
CA PHE A 37 -3.00 -9.63 1.25
C PHE A 37 -1.80 -8.74 1.57
N GLU A 38 -1.56 -7.78 0.69
CA GLU A 38 -0.54 -6.75 0.83
C GLU A 38 -1.21 -5.44 1.23
N LEU A 39 -0.69 -4.80 2.28
CA LEU A 39 -1.09 -3.48 2.73
C LEU A 39 -0.05 -2.44 2.32
N SER A 40 -0.42 -1.52 1.44
CA SER A 40 0.40 -0.37 1.07
C SER A 40 -0.03 0.88 1.84
N ILE A 41 0.93 1.69 2.31
CA ILE A 41 0.69 2.92 3.06
C ILE A 41 1.24 4.12 2.27
N GLY A 42 0.55 5.24 2.27
CA GLY A 42 1.02 6.46 1.60
C GLY A 42 0.83 6.47 0.08
N GLY A 43 0.05 5.53 -0.47
CA GLY A 43 -0.10 5.39 -1.93
C GLY A 43 1.20 5.02 -2.66
N ALA A 44 2.27 4.72 -1.93
CA ALA A 44 3.54 4.24 -2.49
C ALA A 44 3.47 2.72 -2.70
N PRO A 45 3.52 2.21 -3.94
CA PRO A 45 3.47 0.78 -4.22
C PRO A 45 4.73 0.03 -3.76
N GLU A 46 5.82 0.76 -3.49
CA GLU A 46 7.13 0.21 -3.10
C GLU A 46 7.17 -0.19 -1.61
N LEU A 47 6.27 0.37 -0.80
CA LEU A 47 6.15 0.10 0.63
C LEU A 47 4.84 -0.63 0.91
N PHE A 48 4.93 -1.94 0.98
CA PHE A 48 3.82 -2.81 1.37
C PHE A 48 4.23 -3.80 2.44
N VAL A 49 3.24 -4.24 3.22
CA VAL A 49 3.37 -5.28 4.23
C VAL A 49 2.49 -6.45 3.83
N GLU A 50 3.09 -7.62 3.70
CA GLU A 50 2.37 -8.87 3.48
C GLU A 50 1.78 -9.39 4.79
N LEU A 51 0.47 -9.64 4.79
CA LEU A 51 -0.30 -10.06 5.95
C LEU A 51 -1.18 -11.26 5.58
N THR A 52 -1.36 -12.15 6.54
CA THR A 52 -2.23 -13.32 6.42
C THR A 52 -3.21 -13.34 7.58
N LEU A 53 -4.49 -13.11 7.31
CA LEU A 53 -5.54 -13.05 8.32
C LEU A 53 -6.69 -13.98 7.99
N SER A 54 -7.45 -14.40 9.00
CA SER A 54 -8.71 -15.09 8.74
C SER A 54 -9.68 -14.14 8.03
N PRO A 55 -10.62 -14.64 7.21
CA PRO A 55 -11.52 -13.78 6.43
C PRO A 55 -12.33 -12.81 7.30
N ALA A 56 -12.74 -13.23 8.50
CA ALA A 56 -13.41 -12.36 9.46
C ALA A 56 -12.50 -11.25 10.01
N ALA A 57 -11.23 -11.56 10.30
CA ALA A 57 -10.26 -10.58 10.77
C ALA A 57 -9.85 -9.61 9.65
N PHE A 58 -9.79 -10.08 8.39
CA PHE A 58 -9.54 -9.23 7.23
C PHE A 58 -10.66 -8.19 7.04
N ASP A 59 -11.94 -8.58 7.20
CA ASP A 59 -13.06 -7.63 7.14
C ASP A 59 -12.99 -6.57 8.25
N ALA A 60 -12.74 -7.00 9.49
CA ALA A 60 -12.56 -6.10 10.62
C ALA A 60 -11.40 -5.13 10.39
N PHE A 61 -10.24 -5.66 9.96
CA PHE A 61 -9.07 -4.87 9.60
C PHE A 61 -9.40 -3.83 8.52
N CYS A 62 -10.15 -4.23 7.49
CA CYS A 62 -10.55 -3.31 6.42
C CYS A 62 -11.32 -2.09 6.95
N ARG A 63 -12.24 -2.35 7.87
CA ARG A 63 -13.10 -1.33 8.49
C ARG A 63 -12.37 -0.44 9.48
N GLU A 64 -11.50 -1.03 10.31
CA GLU A 64 -10.74 -0.32 11.33
C GLU A 64 -9.66 0.57 10.72
N GLN A 65 -8.93 0.04 9.73
CA GLN A 65 -7.83 0.76 9.09
C GLN A 65 -8.30 1.71 7.99
N ARG A 66 -9.59 1.69 7.64
CA ARG A 66 -10.20 2.49 6.55
C ARG A 66 -9.42 2.35 5.24
N VAL A 67 -9.00 1.12 4.95
CA VAL A 67 -8.21 0.82 3.75
C VAL A 67 -9.09 0.81 2.51
N THR A 68 -8.53 1.25 1.40
CA THR A 68 -9.15 1.10 0.08
C THR A 68 -8.75 -0.24 -0.51
N ARG A 69 -9.72 -1.09 -0.88
CA ARG A 69 -9.43 -2.31 -1.63
C ARG A 69 -9.04 -1.93 -3.05
N LEU A 70 -7.80 -2.23 -3.42
CA LEU A 70 -7.39 -2.30 -4.81
C LEU A 70 -7.86 -3.67 -5.29
N ASP A 71 -9.13 -3.74 -5.71
CA ASP A 71 -9.56 -4.83 -6.56
C ASP A 71 -8.65 -4.78 -7.79
N VAL A 72 -8.10 -5.92 -8.19
CA VAL A 72 -7.35 -5.97 -9.43
C VAL A 72 -8.37 -5.69 -10.53
N GLU A 73 -8.48 -4.43 -10.94
CA GLU A 73 -9.22 -4.07 -12.14
C GLU A 73 -8.56 -4.89 -13.24
N ALA A 74 -9.25 -5.97 -13.61
CA ALA A 74 -8.88 -6.85 -14.69
C ALA A 74 -8.90 -5.99 -15.95
N ASN A 75 -7.75 -5.39 -16.28
CA ASN A 75 -7.55 -4.77 -17.56
C ASN A 75 -7.73 -5.87 -18.62
N PRO A 76 -8.76 -5.79 -19.49
CA PRO A 76 -9.09 -6.84 -20.46
C PRO A 76 -8.03 -7.02 -21.54
#